data_AF-A0AA96NU28-F1
#
_entry.id   AF-A0AA96NU28-F1
#
_cell.length_a   1.000
_cell.length_b   1.000
_cell.length_c   1.000
_cell.angle_alpha   90.00
_cell.angle_beta   90.00
_cell.angle_gamma   90.00
#
_symmetry.space_group_name_H-M   'P 1'
#
loop_
_entity.id
_entity.type
_entity.pdbx_description
1 polymer ?
#
loop_
_entity_poly.entity_id
_entity_poly.type
_entity_poly.pdbx_seq_one_letter_code
_entity_poly.pdbx_strand_id
1 'polypeptide(L)'
;MAKRPISRLLTLAVFSVLLTACGREEVPPEQMADRANAAAELFRQGCVAFDGAADKVRSFADNEKLTALNAEEIGRLPAGFVEPDALAVWKKTQDGADYYLSLTGDSCSVKTTRADETLIRKQFMVLVENPPKGLNNELRTDQASESPSPIRQLSYAWRTPGSSEETLLTVKTTPSDQLPVQAVFYLTHQSYNGKPVLVQ
;
A
#
# COMPACT_ATOMS: atom_id res chain seq x y z
N MET A 1 -66.96 -10.28 49.79
CA MET A 1 -66.33 -9.06 49.24
C MET A 1 -65.17 -8.68 50.14
N ALA A 2 -63.92 -8.79 49.69
CA ALA A 2 -62.75 -8.18 50.32
C ALA A 2 -61.60 -8.13 49.31
N LYS A 3 -60.81 -7.06 49.39
CA LYS A 3 -60.01 -6.41 48.34
C LYS A 3 -58.68 -7.10 48.02
N ARG A 4 -58.28 -7.06 46.74
CA ARG A 4 -56.89 -7.25 46.26
C ARG A 4 -55.96 -6.15 46.81
N PRO A 5 -54.66 -6.43 46.97
CA PRO A 5 -53.65 -5.42 46.70
C PRO A 5 -52.76 -5.84 45.51
N ILE A 6 -52.76 -4.97 44.52
CA ILE A 6 -51.89 -4.97 43.35
C ILE A 6 -50.52 -4.46 43.84
N SER A 7 -49.52 -5.33 43.92
CA SER A 7 -48.14 -4.93 44.18
C SER A 7 -47.56 -4.32 42.91
N ARG A 8 -47.35 -3.00 42.93
CA ARG A 8 -46.67 -2.25 41.87
C ARG A 8 -45.18 -2.56 41.92
N LEU A 9 -44.70 -3.44 41.05
CA LEU A 9 -43.28 -3.44 40.69
C LEU A 9 -43.02 -2.26 39.75
N LEU A 10 -42.35 -1.23 40.25
CA LEU A 10 -41.69 -0.22 39.42
C LEU A 10 -40.47 -0.88 38.77
N THR A 11 -40.58 -1.23 37.50
CA THR A 11 -39.44 -1.64 36.67
C THR A 11 -38.72 -0.36 36.21
N LEU A 12 -37.56 -0.06 36.80
CA LEU A 12 -36.64 0.94 36.27
C LEU A 12 -36.14 0.47 34.89
N ALA A 13 -36.57 1.13 33.82
CA ALA A 13 -35.95 1.00 32.51
C ALA A 13 -34.65 1.81 32.51
N VAL A 14 -33.53 1.13 32.76
CA VAL A 14 -32.19 1.68 32.50
C VAL A 14 -32.01 1.67 30.98
N PHE A 15 -32.21 2.81 30.35
CA PHE A 15 -31.80 3.05 28.97
C PHE A 15 -30.28 3.12 28.91
N SER A 16 -29.63 1.96 28.74
CA SER A 16 -28.23 1.89 28.33
C SER A 16 -28.14 2.38 26.89
N VAL A 17 -27.82 3.66 26.71
CA VAL A 17 -27.40 4.21 25.42
C VAL A 17 -26.05 3.59 25.09
N LEU A 18 -26.06 2.49 24.35
CA LEU A 18 -24.86 1.98 23.68
C LEU A 18 -24.50 2.99 22.60
N LEU A 19 -23.56 3.88 22.93
CA LEU A 19 -22.79 4.64 21.95
C LEU A 19 -22.04 3.61 21.11
N THR A 20 -22.58 3.23 19.95
CA THR A 20 -21.80 2.60 18.89
C THR A 20 -20.83 3.67 18.39
N ALA A 21 -19.70 3.81 19.07
CA ALA A 21 -18.52 4.38 18.46
C ALA A 21 -18.33 3.62 17.14
N CYS A 22 -18.36 4.33 16.02
CA CYS A 22 -17.90 3.81 14.73
C CYS A 22 -16.39 3.60 14.85
N GLY A 23 -16.01 2.57 15.61
CA GLY A 23 -14.64 2.15 15.80
C GLY A 23 -14.18 1.56 14.49
N ARG A 24 -13.26 2.26 13.84
CA ARG A 24 -12.46 1.66 12.77
C ARG A 24 -11.77 0.45 13.41
N GLU A 25 -12.08 -0.75 12.95
CA GLU A 25 -11.55 -1.97 13.56
C GLU A 25 -10.02 -1.93 13.52
N GLU A 26 -9.41 -1.94 14.70
CA GLU A 26 -7.96 -1.84 14.86
C GLU A 26 -7.34 -3.15 14.38
N VAL A 27 -6.46 -3.07 13.39
CA VAL A 27 -5.82 -4.26 12.79
C VAL A 27 -4.74 -4.77 13.76
N PRO A 28 -4.79 -6.03 14.19
CA PRO A 28 -3.78 -6.58 15.10
C PRO A 28 -2.36 -6.50 14.51
N PRO A 29 -1.30 -6.31 15.33
CA PRO A 29 0.08 -6.19 14.84
C PRO A 29 0.56 -7.36 13.96
N GLU A 30 0.15 -8.59 14.29
CA GLU A 30 0.40 -9.79 13.48
C GLU A 30 -0.14 -9.61 12.05
N GLN A 31 -1.41 -9.23 11.91
CA GLN A 31 -2.02 -8.99 10.60
C GLN A 31 -1.37 -7.81 9.89
N MET A 32 -0.93 -6.77 10.60
CA MET A 32 -0.17 -5.67 9.98
C MET A 32 1.17 -6.15 9.41
N ALA A 33 1.85 -7.08 10.09
CA ALA A 33 3.07 -7.70 9.61
C ALA A 33 2.83 -8.61 8.39
N ASP A 34 1.77 -9.42 8.41
CA ASP A 34 1.38 -10.25 7.27
C ASP A 34 1.04 -9.41 6.05
N ARG A 35 0.32 -8.30 6.24
CA ARG A 35 0.02 -7.33 5.18
C ARG A 35 1.28 -6.68 4.62
N ALA A 36 2.24 -6.35 5.48
CA ALA A 36 3.53 -5.83 5.02
C ALA A 36 4.29 -6.84 4.14
N ASN A 37 4.34 -8.10 4.55
CA ASN A 37 4.97 -9.17 3.78
C ASN A 37 4.26 -9.41 2.45
N ALA A 38 2.93 -9.46 2.44
CA ALA A 38 2.14 -9.67 1.23
C ALA A 38 2.31 -8.52 0.22
N ALA A 39 2.35 -7.27 0.69
CA ALA A 39 2.59 -6.11 -0.17
C ALA A 39 4.00 -6.11 -0.77
N ALA A 40 5.02 -6.38 0.06
CA ALA A 40 6.40 -6.45 -0.40
C ALA A 40 6.61 -7.59 -1.40
N GLU A 41 5.99 -8.75 -1.16
CA GLU A 41 6.11 -9.90 -2.05
C GLU A 41 5.39 -9.68 -3.38
N LEU A 42 4.19 -9.08 -3.34
CA LEU A 42 3.48 -8.69 -4.56
C LEU A 42 4.31 -7.71 -5.40
N PHE A 43 4.97 -6.74 -4.76
CA PHE A 43 5.86 -5.80 -5.44
C PHE A 43 7.08 -6.50 -6.05
N ARG A 44 7.74 -7.37 -5.28
CA ARG A 44 8.91 -8.11 -5.71
C ARG A 44 8.61 -9.00 -6.91
N GLN A 45 7.51 -9.77 -6.85
CA GLN A 45 7.14 -10.69 -7.92
C GLN A 45 6.51 -9.98 -9.12
N GLY A 46 5.64 -9.00 -8.87
CA GLY A 46 4.86 -8.35 -9.91
C GLY A 46 5.60 -7.24 -10.63
N CYS A 47 6.34 -6.40 -9.91
CA CYS A 47 7.07 -5.28 -10.50
C CYS A 47 8.55 -5.63 -10.70
N VAL A 48 9.25 -6.01 -9.63
CA VAL A 48 10.73 -6.05 -9.64
C VAL A 48 11.28 -7.22 -10.47
N ALA A 49 10.67 -8.41 -10.36
CA ALA A 49 11.12 -9.61 -11.08
C ALA A 49 11.13 -9.44 -12.61
N PHE A 50 10.36 -8.47 -13.12
CA PHE A 50 10.24 -8.18 -14.53
C PHE A 50 10.68 -6.75 -14.89
N ASP A 51 11.37 -6.06 -13.98
CA ASP A 51 11.80 -4.66 -14.15
C ASP A 51 10.66 -3.75 -14.64
N GLY A 52 9.44 -3.95 -14.14
CA GLY A 52 8.26 -3.17 -14.54
C GLY A 52 7.77 -3.39 -15.97
N ALA A 53 8.30 -4.37 -16.72
CA ALA A 53 7.91 -4.62 -18.11
C ALA A 53 6.42 -4.92 -18.25
N ALA A 54 5.69 -4.04 -18.93
CA ALA A 54 4.23 -4.00 -18.86
C ALA A 54 3.52 -5.28 -19.39
N ASP A 55 4.09 -6.00 -20.36
CA ASP A 55 3.56 -7.28 -20.83
C ASP A 55 3.73 -8.39 -19.78
N LYS A 56 4.86 -8.38 -19.07
CA LYS A 56 5.17 -9.34 -18.00
C LYS A 56 4.34 -9.09 -16.75
N VAL A 57 4.18 -7.83 -16.35
CA VAL A 57 3.32 -7.49 -15.21
C VAL A 57 1.86 -7.87 -15.47
N ARG A 58 1.35 -7.63 -16.68
CA ARG A 58 0.02 -8.12 -17.10
C ARG A 58 -0.08 -9.64 -17.01
N SER A 59 0.90 -10.34 -17.58
CA SER A 59 0.94 -11.81 -17.55
C SER A 59 1.00 -12.34 -16.12
N PHE A 60 1.75 -11.68 -15.23
CA PHE A 60 1.80 -12.01 -13.81
C PHE A 60 0.44 -11.80 -13.15
N ALA A 61 -0.22 -10.66 -13.38
CA ALA A 61 -1.53 -10.38 -12.82
C ALA A 61 -2.58 -11.42 -13.25
N ASP A 62 -2.56 -11.84 -14.52
CA ASP A 62 -3.44 -12.87 -15.05
C ASP A 62 -3.17 -14.25 -14.42
N ASN A 63 -1.88 -14.62 -14.29
CA ASN A 63 -1.47 -15.89 -13.69
C ASN A 63 -1.84 -15.99 -12.20
N GLU A 64 -1.66 -14.89 -11.46
CA GLU A 64 -2.05 -14.76 -10.05
C GLU A 64 -3.55 -14.51 -9.86
N LYS A 65 -4.32 -14.43 -10.97
CA LYS A 65 -5.77 -14.20 -10.99
C LYS A 65 -6.17 -12.94 -10.22
N LEU A 66 -5.36 -11.89 -10.34
CA LEU A 66 -5.69 -10.60 -9.77
C LEU A 66 -6.92 -10.02 -10.48
N THR A 67 -7.77 -9.33 -9.73
CA THR A 67 -8.99 -8.75 -10.29
C THR A 67 -8.66 -7.45 -11.00
N ALA A 68 -8.72 -7.43 -12.33
CA ALA A 68 -8.58 -6.21 -13.10
C ALA A 68 -9.73 -5.25 -12.78
N LEU A 69 -9.41 -3.99 -12.47
CA LEU A 69 -10.40 -2.96 -12.17
C LEU A 69 -10.76 -2.17 -13.42
N ASN A 70 -12.04 -1.89 -13.60
CA ASN A 70 -12.52 -1.00 -14.65
C ASN A 70 -12.47 0.47 -14.21
N ALA A 71 -12.75 1.39 -15.14
CA ALA A 71 -12.67 2.83 -14.89
C ALA A 71 -13.65 3.31 -13.79
N GLU A 72 -14.83 2.69 -13.67
CA GLU A 72 -15.81 3.03 -12.63
C GLU A 72 -15.32 2.59 -11.24
N GLU A 73 -14.71 1.42 -11.15
CA GLU A 73 -14.10 0.91 -9.91
C GLU A 73 -12.90 1.76 -9.50
N ILE A 74 -12.02 2.11 -10.45
CA ILE A 74 -10.88 3.00 -10.21
C ILE A 74 -11.37 4.38 -9.72
N GLY A 75 -12.40 4.94 -10.36
CA GLY A 75 -12.97 6.25 -9.99
C GLY A 75 -13.61 6.29 -8.60
N ARG A 76 -13.85 5.13 -7.96
CA ARG A 76 -14.34 5.02 -6.58
C ARG A 76 -13.23 4.88 -5.54
N LEU A 77 -12.00 4.61 -5.96
CA LEU A 77 -10.88 4.49 -5.03
C LEU A 77 -10.53 5.86 -4.44
N PRO A 78 -10.13 5.93 -3.15
CA PRO A 78 -9.62 7.16 -2.59
C PRO A 78 -8.39 7.67 -3.34
N ALA A 79 -8.17 8.98 -3.29
CA ALA A 79 -6.95 9.58 -3.82
C ALA A 79 -5.70 8.91 -3.22
N GLY A 80 -4.68 8.70 -4.06
CA GLY A 80 -3.42 8.03 -3.70
C GLY A 80 -3.39 6.52 -4.00
N PHE A 81 -4.52 5.87 -4.30
CA PHE A 81 -4.53 4.45 -4.68
C PHE A 81 -4.07 4.17 -6.11
N VAL A 82 -4.28 5.11 -7.02
CA VAL A 82 -4.00 4.94 -8.45
C VAL A 82 -3.35 6.20 -8.98
N GLU A 83 -2.31 6.02 -9.78
CA GLU A 83 -1.61 7.09 -10.49
C GLU A 83 -2.56 7.70 -11.53
N PRO A 84 -2.56 9.02 -11.74
CA PRO A 84 -3.47 9.67 -12.69
C PRO A 84 -3.38 9.15 -14.14
N ASP A 85 -2.21 8.62 -14.51
CA ASP A 85 -1.88 8.07 -15.83
C ASP A 85 -1.80 6.53 -15.83
N ALA A 86 -2.40 5.87 -14.83
CA ALA A 86 -2.46 4.42 -14.78
C ALA A 86 -3.15 3.84 -16.03
N LEU A 87 -2.42 2.95 -16.70
CA LEU A 87 -2.86 2.21 -17.88
C LEU A 87 -3.63 0.95 -17.50
N ALA A 88 -3.34 0.36 -16.34
CA ALA A 88 -4.02 -0.80 -15.81
C ALA A 88 -3.87 -0.88 -14.29
N VAL A 89 -4.92 -1.35 -13.62
CA VAL A 89 -4.93 -1.55 -12.17
C VAL A 89 -5.56 -2.91 -11.87
N TRP A 90 -4.90 -3.69 -11.01
CA TRP A 90 -5.43 -4.94 -10.49
C TRP A 90 -5.52 -4.90 -8.96
N LYS A 91 -6.49 -5.62 -8.44
CA LYS A 91 -6.68 -5.82 -7.00
C LYS A 91 -6.44 -7.28 -6.62
N LYS A 92 -5.66 -7.47 -5.55
CA LYS A 92 -5.59 -8.71 -4.78
C LYS A 92 -6.29 -8.51 -3.46
N THR A 93 -7.19 -9.41 -3.09
CA THR A 93 -7.74 -9.47 -1.73
C THR A 93 -7.18 -10.71 -1.03
N GLN A 94 -6.52 -10.52 0.10
CA GLN A 94 -5.93 -11.59 0.90
C GLN A 94 -6.06 -11.26 2.38
N ASP A 95 -6.59 -12.20 3.17
CA ASP A 95 -6.74 -12.11 4.63
C ASP A 95 -7.43 -10.80 5.09
N GLY A 96 -8.46 -10.40 4.35
CA GLY A 96 -9.25 -9.19 4.65
C GLY A 96 -8.56 -7.87 4.28
N ALA A 97 -7.42 -7.91 3.61
CA ALA A 97 -6.72 -6.74 3.09
C ALA A 97 -6.74 -6.69 1.56
N ASP A 98 -6.87 -5.48 1.02
CA ASP A 98 -6.75 -5.21 -0.41
C ASP A 98 -5.34 -4.67 -0.73
N TYR A 99 -4.79 -5.16 -1.83
CA TYR A 99 -3.52 -4.72 -2.42
C TYR A 99 -3.78 -4.34 -3.87
N TYR A 100 -3.23 -3.22 -4.29
CA TYR A 100 -3.44 -2.67 -5.63
C TYR A 100 -2.12 -2.68 -6.38
N LEU A 101 -2.07 -3.39 -7.50
CA LEU A 101 -0.98 -3.39 -8.46
C LEU A 101 -1.36 -2.44 -9.60
N SER A 102 -0.54 -1.42 -9.86
CA SER A 102 -0.79 -0.44 -10.91
C SER A 102 0.37 -0.39 -11.89
N LEU A 103 0.04 -0.13 -13.16
CA LEU A 103 0.99 0.11 -14.24
C LEU A 103 0.71 1.46 -14.90
N THR A 104 1.76 2.21 -15.17
CA THR A 104 1.75 3.39 -16.05
C THR A 104 2.65 3.12 -17.27
N GLY A 105 3.03 4.16 -18.01
CA GLY A 105 3.98 4.03 -19.11
C GLY A 105 5.42 3.69 -18.68
N ASP A 106 5.82 4.13 -17.48
CA ASP A 106 7.21 4.05 -16.98
C ASP A 106 7.32 3.46 -15.57
N SER A 107 6.20 3.10 -14.94
CA SER A 107 6.21 2.62 -13.56
C SER A 107 5.25 1.48 -13.27
N CYS A 108 5.63 0.73 -12.24
CA CYS A 108 4.85 -0.32 -11.61
C CYS A 108 4.81 -0.07 -10.11
N SER A 109 3.62 -0.10 -9.50
CA SER A 109 3.46 0.19 -8.08
C SER A 109 2.57 -0.82 -7.36
N VAL A 110 2.82 -0.99 -6.06
CA VAL A 110 1.98 -1.77 -5.16
C VAL A 110 1.59 -0.94 -3.95
N LYS A 111 0.29 -0.91 -3.63
CA LYS A 111 -0.28 -0.10 -2.55
C LYS A 111 -1.15 -0.93 -1.63
N THR A 112 -1.14 -0.60 -0.34
CA THR A 112 -2.10 -1.16 0.63
C THR A 112 -2.53 -0.15 1.69
N THR A 113 -3.74 -0.36 2.22
CA THR A 113 -4.38 0.52 3.20
C THR A 113 -3.67 0.52 4.55
N ARG A 114 -3.21 -0.65 5.00
CA ARG A 114 -2.69 -0.89 6.36
C ARG A 114 -1.59 -1.93 6.33
N ALA A 115 -0.44 -1.61 6.89
CA ALA A 115 0.71 -2.51 6.99
C ALA A 115 1.67 -2.02 8.07
N ASP A 116 2.46 -2.93 8.63
CA ASP A 116 3.55 -2.57 9.54
C ASP A 116 4.63 -1.77 8.80
N GLU A 117 4.78 -0.49 9.14
CA GLU A 117 5.74 0.42 8.51
C GLU A 117 7.19 -0.07 8.66
N THR A 118 7.55 -0.58 9.84
CA THR A 118 8.92 -1.01 10.12
C THR A 118 9.29 -2.21 9.25
N LEU A 119 8.36 -3.14 9.11
CA LEU A 119 8.54 -4.33 8.28
C LEU A 119 8.53 -4.00 6.79
N ILE A 120 7.65 -3.11 6.32
CA ILE A 120 7.67 -2.61 4.93
C ILE A 120 9.05 -2.04 4.58
N ARG A 121 9.60 -1.17 5.43
CA ARG A 121 10.92 -0.56 5.20
C ARG A 121 12.04 -1.61 5.25
N LYS A 122 11.96 -2.57 6.18
CA LYS A 122 12.93 -3.68 6.26
C LYS A 122 12.91 -4.54 5.01
N GLN A 123 11.73 -4.94 4.53
CA GLN A 123 11.60 -5.76 3.31
C GLN A 123 12.08 -4.98 2.07
N PHE A 124 11.79 -3.68 2.01
CA PHE A 124 12.34 -2.81 0.96
C PHE A 124 13.87 -2.78 0.97
N MET A 125 14.50 -2.67 2.15
CA MET A 125 15.97 -2.69 2.26
C MET A 125 16.56 -4.00 1.76
N VAL A 126 15.98 -5.14 2.15
CA VAL A 126 16.40 -6.46 1.66
C VAL A 126 16.31 -6.52 0.13
N LEU A 127 15.27 -5.94 -0.47
CA LEU A 127 15.12 -5.88 -1.91
C LEU A 127 16.24 -5.04 -2.54
N VAL A 128 16.38 -3.76 -2.16
CA VAL A 128 17.27 -2.79 -2.83
C VAL A 128 18.75 -3.12 -2.66
N GLU A 129 19.14 -3.75 -1.55
CA GLU A 129 20.52 -4.17 -1.28
C GLU A 129 20.95 -5.40 -2.11
N ASN A 130 20.01 -6.04 -2.81
CA ASN A 130 20.27 -7.19 -3.68
C ASN A 130 19.89 -6.88 -5.14
N PRO A 131 20.56 -5.92 -5.79
CA PRO A 131 20.27 -5.58 -7.19
C PRO A 131 20.53 -6.78 -8.14
N PRO A 132 19.81 -6.84 -9.27
CA PRO A 132 20.16 -7.75 -10.36
C PRO A 132 21.64 -7.65 -10.74
N LYS A 133 22.23 -8.79 -11.13
CA LYS A 133 23.65 -8.88 -11.43
C LYS A 133 24.08 -7.86 -12.48
N GLY A 134 25.11 -7.08 -12.16
CA GLY A 134 25.69 -6.09 -13.07
C GLY A 134 25.09 -4.69 -12.93
N LEU A 135 24.11 -4.49 -12.05
CA LEU A 135 23.60 -3.18 -11.69
C LEU A 135 24.30 -2.65 -10.43
N ASN A 136 24.61 -1.36 -10.42
CA ASN A 136 25.00 -0.63 -9.22
C ASN A 136 23.76 -0.34 -8.37
N ASN A 137 23.96 -0.13 -7.07
CA ASN A 137 22.92 0.32 -6.14
C ASN A 137 23.33 1.66 -5.52
N GLU A 138 22.54 2.70 -5.72
CA GLU A 138 22.84 4.05 -5.24
C GLU A 138 21.65 4.60 -4.44
N LEU A 139 21.89 5.03 -3.19
CA LEU A 139 20.88 5.74 -2.40
C LEU A 139 20.55 7.08 -3.07
N ARG A 140 19.26 7.34 -3.31
CA ARG A 140 18.78 8.58 -3.93
C ARG A 140 18.12 9.51 -2.93
N THR A 141 17.34 8.96 -2.00
CA THR A 141 16.57 9.76 -1.05
C THR A 141 16.30 8.93 0.19
N ASP A 142 16.52 9.53 1.37
CA ASP A 142 15.94 9.08 2.64
C ASP A 142 15.35 10.33 3.30
N GLN A 143 14.03 10.44 3.27
CA GLN A 143 13.29 11.62 3.69
C GLN A 143 12.19 11.24 4.68
N ALA A 144 11.96 12.13 5.63
CA ALA A 144 10.81 12.10 6.51
C ALA A 144 10.19 13.50 6.56
N SER A 145 8.87 13.55 6.48
CA SER A 145 8.07 14.74 6.78
C SER A 145 7.14 14.42 7.94
N GLU A 146 7.01 15.33 8.90
CA GLU A 146 6.10 15.17 10.05
C GLU A 146 4.76 15.90 9.84
N SER A 147 4.64 16.75 8.82
CA SER A 147 3.48 17.62 8.61
C SER A 147 3.01 17.57 7.14
N PRO A 148 1.69 17.59 6.86
CA PRO A 148 0.56 17.58 7.81
C PRO A 148 0.29 16.20 8.42
N SER A 149 0.98 15.16 7.96
CA SER A 149 0.97 13.82 8.53
C SER A 149 2.35 13.20 8.35
N PRO A 150 2.78 12.31 9.27
CA PRO A 150 4.08 11.67 9.17
C PRO A 150 4.16 10.82 7.91
N ILE A 151 5.11 11.11 7.02
CA ILE A 151 5.39 10.34 5.82
C ILE A 151 6.90 10.10 5.77
N ARG A 152 7.30 8.86 5.53
CA ARG A 152 8.70 8.50 5.25
C ARG A 152 8.82 8.00 3.84
N GLN A 153 9.89 8.40 3.16
CA GLN A 153 10.24 7.96 1.82
C GLN A 153 11.69 7.47 1.83
N LEU A 154 11.93 6.36 1.17
CA LEU A 154 13.26 5.85 0.91
C LEU A 154 13.34 5.40 -0.55
N SER A 155 14.39 5.82 -1.26
CA SER A 155 14.56 5.56 -2.68
C SER A 155 15.99 5.16 -3.01
N TYR A 156 16.14 4.10 -3.81
CA TYR A 156 17.40 3.61 -4.35
C TYR A 156 17.31 3.49 -5.86
N ALA A 157 18.41 3.79 -6.55
CA ALA A 157 18.53 3.58 -7.98
C ALA A 157 19.35 2.34 -8.27
N TRP A 158 18.84 1.50 -9.16
CA TRP A 158 19.57 0.45 -9.83
C TRP A 158 19.96 0.88 -11.24
N ARG A 159 21.23 0.74 -11.58
CA ARG A 159 21.75 1.25 -12.86
C ARG A 159 22.88 0.41 -13.42
N THR A 160 22.81 0.10 -14.71
CA THR A 160 23.95 -0.44 -15.45
C THR A 160 25.05 0.62 -15.55
N PRO A 161 26.32 0.32 -15.18
CA PRO A 161 27.41 1.29 -15.30
C PRO A 161 27.49 1.92 -16.69
N GLY A 162 27.44 3.25 -16.75
CA GLY A 162 27.48 4.02 -18.00
C GLY A 162 26.12 4.24 -18.69
N SER A 163 25.04 3.64 -18.19
CA SER A 163 23.68 3.89 -18.70
C SER A 163 23.22 5.32 -18.42
N SER A 164 22.48 5.90 -19.39
CA SER A 164 21.73 7.15 -19.24
C SER A 164 20.37 6.95 -18.57
N GLU A 165 19.92 5.71 -18.41
CA GLU A 165 18.66 5.33 -17.75
C GLU A 165 18.94 4.57 -16.46
N GLU A 166 18.07 4.73 -15.47
CA GLU A 166 18.07 4.00 -14.20
C GLU A 166 16.67 3.53 -13.80
N THR A 167 16.63 2.47 -13.01
CA THR A 167 15.42 2.01 -12.33
C THR A 167 15.42 2.57 -10.91
N LEU A 168 14.50 3.46 -10.60
CA LEU A 168 14.28 3.99 -9.26
C LEU A 168 13.29 3.12 -8.50
N LEU A 169 13.75 2.48 -7.43
CA LEU A 169 12.89 1.81 -6.46
C LEU A 169 12.60 2.78 -5.33
N THR A 170 11.33 2.94 -4.97
CA THR A 170 10.91 3.82 -3.87
C THR A 170 9.91 3.11 -2.98
N VAL A 171 10.06 3.28 -1.67
CA VAL A 171 9.03 2.96 -0.69
C VAL A 171 8.57 4.23 0.01
N LYS A 172 7.25 4.36 0.18
CA LYS A 172 6.61 5.39 0.98
C LYS A 172 5.77 4.75 2.06
N THR A 173 5.95 5.22 3.28
CA THR A 173 5.20 4.75 4.44
C THR A 173 4.62 5.91 5.22
N THR A 174 3.49 5.67 5.89
CA THR A 174 2.94 6.57 6.89
C THR A 174 2.32 5.74 8.01
N PRO A 175 2.59 6.07 9.28
CA PRO A 175 1.89 5.47 10.41
C PRO A 175 0.50 6.11 10.62
N SER A 176 0.16 7.16 9.86
CA SER A 176 -1.12 7.87 9.98
C SER A 176 -2.27 6.97 9.56
N ASP A 177 -3.28 6.85 10.41
CA ASP A 177 -4.54 6.17 10.11
C ASP A 177 -5.51 7.07 9.31
N GLN A 178 -5.23 8.37 9.24
CA GLN A 178 -6.00 9.37 8.50
C GLN A 178 -5.79 9.24 7.00
N LEU A 179 -4.61 8.75 6.57
CA LEU A 179 -4.31 8.54 5.17
C LEU A 179 -4.92 7.22 4.65
N PRO A 180 -5.45 7.22 3.42
CA PRO A 180 -6.13 6.06 2.86
C PRO A 180 -5.16 4.93 2.49
N VAL A 181 -3.88 5.26 2.26
CA VAL A 181 -2.80 4.34 1.90
C VAL A 181 -1.66 4.51 2.90
N GLN A 182 -1.22 3.42 3.54
CA GLN A 182 -0.12 3.45 4.52
C GLN A 182 1.20 3.00 3.96
N ALA A 183 1.20 2.18 2.92
CA ALA A 183 2.41 1.67 2.31
C ALA A 183 2.29 1.67 0.80
N VAL A 184 3.33 2.19 0.15
CA VAL A 184 3.47 2.19 -1.30
C VAL A 184 4.87 1.78 -1.69
N PHE A 185 4.96 0.84 -2.62
CA PHE A 185 6.17 0.52 -3.35
C PHE A 185 6.05 1.01 -4.79
N TYR A 186 7.13 1.56 -5.33
CA TYR A 186 7.25 2.02 -6.71
C TYR A 186 8.52 1.47 -7.33
N LEU A 187 8.39 1.07 -8.59
CA LEU A 187 9.47 0.90 -9.54
C LEU A 187 9.20 1.87 -10.68
N THR A 188 10.13 2.78 -10.96
CA THR A 188 10.00 3.78 -12.03
C THR A 188 11.26 3.79 -12.89
N HIS A 189 11.11 3.80 -14.20
CA HIS A 189 12.21 4.02 -15.12
C HIS A 189 12.37 5.52 -15.37
N GLN A 190 13.59 6.03 -15.24
CA GLN A 190 13.87 7.45 -15.46
C GLN A 190 15.29 7.65 -15.99
N SER A 191 15.52 8.81 -16.62
CA SER A 191 16.87 9.21 -16.98
C SER A 191 17.73 9.46 -15.73
N TYR A 192 18.98 9.01 -15.78
CA TYR A 192 19.99 9.18 -14.74
C TYR A 192 20.24 10.67 -14.45
N ASN A 193 20.25 11.03 -13.17
CA ASN A 193 20.25 12.43 -12.70
C ASN A 193 19.07 13.28 -13.20
N GLY A 194 17.97 12.64 -13.62
CA GLY A 194 16.69 13.30 -13.81
C GLY A 194 16.22 13.97 -12.51
N LYS A 195 15.26 14.89 -12.63
CA LYS A 195 14.63 15.49 -11.44
C LYS A 195 14.08 14.36 -10.55
N PRO A 196 14.20 14.44 -9.21
CA PRO A 196 13.62 13.44 -8.33
C PRO A 196 12.13 13.29 -8.64
N VAL A 197 11.68 12.06 -8.93
CA VAL A 197 10.24 11.76 -8.97
C VAL A 197 9.73 11.82 -7.54
N LEU A 198 9.27 13.01 -7.14
CA LEU A 198 8.43 13.15 -5.96
C LEU A 198 7.10 12.51 -6.30
N VAL A 199 6.94 11.24 -5.94
CA VAL A 199 5.64 10.58 -6.10
C VAL A 199 4.64 11.30 -5.20
N GLN A 200 3.68 12.02 -5.74
CA GLN A 200 2.73 12.78 -4.93
C GLN A 200 1.72 11.86 -4.24
#